data_AF-A0AAF0AW98-F1
#
_entry.id   AF-A0AAF0AW98-F1
#
_cell.length_a   1.000
_cell.length_b   1.000
_cell.length_c   1.000
_cell.angle_alpha   90.00
_cell.angle_beta   90.00
_cell.angle_gamma   90.00
#
_symmetry.space_group_name_H-M   'P 1'
#
loop_
_entity.id
_entity.type
_entity.pdbx_description
1 polymer ?
#
loop_
_entity_poly.entity_id
_entity_poly.type
_entity_poly.pdbx_seq_one_letter_code
_entity_poly.pdbx_strand_id
1 'polypeptide(L)'
;MKAWLWPFIGGLKLFICILVVVLFSIPSLVSYIIFYDTVIPHAVVQYPVYFNYTTGCEYPYAKVNLDHFSIDPRLPGTSILQLSIPRSQRNRNVGNFMVSVDFHGRTEQTTLKSVSRTVLFPYYSTIHEYMKLVLCFPFYLTGILDERETVSVKLLESEMFGNHRSAINTLSSRFYVADTPKSASIRIFSKDIEFYEVTLAFASKLHGMRWFMYTHKVTAFFVFTALFYFTGISTTFITYLIISTTSKSRNRVAQ
;
A
#
# COMPACT_ATOMS: atom_id res chain seq x y z
N MET A 1 16.32 30.08 55.98
CA MET A 1 15.20 29.28 55.41
C MET A 1 15.01 29.39 53.88
N LYS A 2 15.73 30.25 53.12
CA LYS A 2 15.53 30.37 51.65
C LYS A 2 16.24 29.31 50.79
N ALA A 3 17.26 28.62 51.31
CA ALA A 3 18.06 27.65 50.53
C ALA A 3 17.36 26.30 50.28
N TRP A 4 16.36 25.93 51.09
CA TRP A 4 15.68 24.63 50.99
C TRP A 4 14.50 24.63 50.00
N LEU A 5 14.00 25.81 49.63
CA LEU A 5 12.90 25.98 48.66
C LEU A 5 13.36 25.91 47.20
N TRP A 6 14.63 26.20 46.91
CA TRP A 6 15.19 26.17 45.55
C TRP A 6 15.12 24.80 44.85
N PRO A 7 15.51 23.67 45.48
CA PRO A 7 15.36 22.35 44.85
C PRO A 7 13.89 21.97 44.66
N PHE A 8 13.00 22.40 45.56
CA PHE A 8 11.56 22.14 45.47
C PHE A 8 10.89 22.92 44.32
N ILE A 9 11.23 24.21 44.14
CA ILE A 9 10.79 25.02 42.99
C ILE A 9 11.36 24.44 41.67
N GLY A 10 12.60 23.96 41.67
CA GLY A 10 13.21 23.31 40.51
C GLY A 10 12.50 22.02 40.11
N GLY A 11 12.22 21.15 41.09
CA GLY A 11 11.47 19.92 40.89
C GLY A 11 10.06 20.15 40.37
N LEU A 12 9.36 21.16 40.90
CA LEU A 12 8.01 21.53 40.44
C LEU A 12 8.02 22.02 38.99
N LYS A 13 9.02 22.83 38.59
CA LYS A 13 9.17 23.29 37.20
C LYS A 13 9.45 22.14 36.23
N LEU A 14 10.30 21.19 36.63
CA LEU A 14 10.58 19.99 35.83
C LEU A 14 9.33 19.13 35.70
N PHE A 15 8.58 18.93 36.78
CA PHE A 15 7.32 18.18 36.76
C PHE A 15 6.29 18.83 35.82
N ILE A 16 6.11 20.15 35.90
CA ILE A 16 5.21 20.89 35.01
C ILE A 16 5.68 20.79 33.55
N CYS A 17 6.98 20.90 33.29
CA CYS A 17 7.53 20.78 31.95
C CYS A 17 7.28 19.38 31.35
N ILE A 18 7.52 18.33 32.14
CA ILE A 18 7.24 16.93 31.74
C ILE A 18 5.75 16.76 31.47
N LEU A 19 4.88 17.27 32.34
CA LEU A 19 3.43 17.16 32.19
C LEU A 19 2.93 17.86 30.92
N VAL A 20 3.47 19.04 30.59
CA VAL A 20 3.15 19.76 29.35
C VAL A 20 3.61 18.99 28.12
N VAL A 21 4.83 18.42 28.13
CA VAL A 21 5.34 17.60 27.03
C VAL A 21 4.50 16.35 26.82
N VAL A 22 4.12 15.65 27.89
CA VAL A 22 3.26 14.46 27.81
C VAL A 22 1.88 14.82 27.27
N LEU A 23 1.28 15.90 27.78
CA LEU A 23 -0.04 16.37 27.33
C LEU A 23 -0.05 16.75 25.85
N PHE A 24 1.04 17.33 25.32
CA PHE A 24 1.15 17.70 23.92
C PHE A 24 1.54 16.52 22.99
N SER A 25 2.22 15.51 23.54
CA SER A 25 2.60 14.29 22.80
C SER A 25 1.40 13.43 22.41
N ILE A 26 0.41 13.28 23.29
CA ILE A 26 -0.78 12.46 23.06
C ILE A 26 -1.55 12.90 21.79
N PRO A 27 -1.99 14.17 21.65
CA PRO A 27 -2.69 14.61 20.45
C PRO A 27 -1.80 14.59 19.20
N SER A 28 -0.48 14.78 19.35
CA SER A 28 0.45 14.64 18.23
C SER A 28 0.48 13.21 17.68
N LEU A 29 0.54 12.21 18.56
CA LEU A 29 0.49 10.80 18.18
C LEU A 29 -0.83 10.44 17.50
N VAL A 30 -1.95 10.86 18.08
CA VAL A 30 -3.28 10.62 17.51
C VAL A 30 -3.41 11.28 16.14
N SER A 31 -2.96 12.53 16.01
CA SER A 31 -2.95 13.24 14.73
C SER A 31 -2.07 12.54 13.70
N TYR A 32 -0.91 12.00 14.07
CA TYR A 32 -0.06 11.26 13.16
C TYR A 32 -0.73 9.96 12.70
N ILE A 33 -1.35 9.20 13.60
CA ILE A 33 -2.07 7.97 13.25
C ILE A 33 -3.20 8.27 12.26
N ILE A 34 -4.05 9.27 12.57
CA ILE A 34 -5.13 9.70 11.67
C ILE A 34 -4.57 10.15 10.33
N PHE A 35 -3.49 10.93 10.32
CA PHE A 35 -2.85 11.40 9.09
C PHE A 35 -2.26 10.24 8.28
N TYR A 36 -1.59 9.28 8.93
CA TYR A 36 -1.04 8.11 8.30
C TYR A 36 -2.14 7.27 7.62
N ASP A 37 -3.23 7.00 8.35
CA ASP A 37 -4.35 6.20 7.84
C ASP A 37 -5.15 6.91 6.73
N THR A 38 -5.27 8.24 6.79
CA THR A 38 -6.00 9.02 5.78
C THR A 38 -5.18 9.30 4.53
N VAL A 39 -3.86 9.46 4.64
CA VAL A 39 -2.99 9.89 3.53
C VAL A 39 -2.31 8.74 2.81
N ILE A 40 -2.05 7.62 3.49
CA ILE A 40 -1.42 6.44 2.89
C ILE A 40 -2.51 5.42 2.55
N PRO A 41 -2.94 5.33 1.27
CA PRO A 41 -3.86 4.28 0.85
C PRO A 41 -3.18 2.91 0.97
N HIS A 42 -3.98 1.84 1.01
CA HIS A 42 -3.48 0.48 0.94
C HIS A 42 -2.52 0.32 -0.25
N ALA A 43 -1.23 0.15 0.03
CA ALA A 43 -0.17 0.20 -0.98
C ALA A 43 -0.30 -0.95 -2.01
N VAL A 44 -0.87 -2.08 -1.59
CA VAL A 44 -1.12 -3.27 -2.41
C VAL A 44 -2.50 -3.84 -2.08
N VAL A 45 -3.32 -4.09 -3.09
CA VAL A 45 -4.56 -4.88 -2.95
C VAL A 45 -4.42 -6.17 -3.73
N GLN A 46 -4.78 -7.29 -3.11
CA GLN A 46 -4.67 -8.63 -3.68
C GLN A 46 -6.07 -9.21 -3.89
N TYR A 47 -6.31 -9.74 -5.08
CA TYR A 47 -7.53 -10.46 -5.42
C TYR A 47 -7.19 -11.92 -5.67
N PRO A 48 -7.80 -12.87 -4.94
CA PRO A 48 -7.64 -14.28 -5.24
C PRO A 48 -8.30 -14.60 -6.58
N VAL A 49 -7.60 -15.39 -7.41
CA VAL A 49 -8.04 -15.78 -8.74
C VAL A 49 -8.37 -17.26 -8.73
N TYR A 50 -9.65 -17.57 -8.94
CA TYR A 50 -10.13 -18.94 -9.02
C TYR A 50 -10.31 -19.34 -10.49
N PHE A 51 -9.52 -20.32 -10.94
CA PHE A 51 -9.60 -20.84 -12.30
C PHE A 51 -10.69 -21.87 -12.44
N ASN A 52 -11.44 -21.76 -13.53
CA ASN A 52 -12.41 -22.74 -13.95
C ASN A 52 -11.82 -23.61 -15.06
N TYR A 53 -12.02 -24.92 -14.94
CA TYR A 53 -11.54 -25.95 -15.87
C TYR A 53 -12.70 -26.61 -16.64
N THR A 54 -13.79 -25.87 -16.87
CA THR A 54 -14.99 -26.37 -17.54
C THR A 54 -14.67 -27.06 -18.87
N THR A 55 -15.29 -28.21 -19.08
CA THR A 55 -15.23 -29.04 -20.29
C THR A 55 -15.74 -28.24 -21.49
N GLY A 56 -14.84 -27.57 -22.21
CA GLY A 56 -15.17 -26.67 -23.31
C GLY A 56 -14.18 -25.53 -23.50
N CYS A 57 -13.40 -25.20 -22.45
CA CYS A 57 -12.28 -24.28 -22.56
C CYS A 57 -10.99 -25.07 -22.86
N GLU A 58 -10.28 -24.69 -23.92
CA GLU A 58 -8.99 -25.31 -24.26
C GLU A 58 -7.89 -24.98 -23.22
N TYR A 59 -8.07 -23.88 -22.46
CA TYR A 59 -7.10 -23.35 -21.51
C TYR A 59 -7.78 -22.92 -20.21
N PRO A 60 -7.09 -22.98 -19.04
CA PRO A 60 -7.62 -22.48 -17.78
C PRO A 60 -8.05 -21.01 -17.88
N TYR A 61 -9.31 -20.75 -17.51
CA TYR A 61 -9.93 -19.42 -17.58
C TYR A 61 -10.46 -19.01 -16.20
N ALA A 62 -10.16 -17.78 -15.78
CA ALA A 62 -10.67 -17.21 -14.55
C ALA A 62 -11.29 -15.83 -14.82
N LYS A 63 -12.36 -15.50 -14.10
CA LYS A 63 -12.94 -14.15 -14.08
C LYS A 63 -12.97 -13.66 -12.64
N VAL A 64 -12.44 -12.47 -12.42
CA VAL A 64 -12.29 -11.84 -11.11
C VAL A 64 -13.08 -10.56 -11.09
N ASN A 65 -13.93 -10.39 -10.07
CA ASN A 65 -14.59 -9.12 -9.82
C ASN A 65 -13.66 -8.20 -9.02
N LEU A 66 -13.42 -7.00 -9.54
CA LEU A 66 -12.59 -5.94 -8.96
C LEU A 66 -13.43 -4.85 -8.27
N ASP A 67 -14.76 -5.00 -8.16
CA ASP A 67 -15.68 -4.02 -7.60
C ASP A 67 -15.32 -3.59 -6.16
N HIS A 68 -14.62 -4.45 -5.40
CA HIS A 68 -14.00 -4.10 -4.12
C HIS A 68 -12.69 -3.32 -4.32
N PHE A 69 -12.67 -2.33 -5.20
CA PHE A 69 -11.49 -1.51 -5.48
C PHE A 69 -11.31 -0.49 -4.35
N SER A 70 -10.49 -0.83 -3.35
CA SER A 70 -10.03 0.13 -2.32
C SER A 70 -8.85 0.99 -2.80
N ILE A 71 -8.38 0.79 -4.03
CA ILE A 71 -7.27 1.55 -4.61
C ILE A 71 -7.83 2.82 -5.23
N ASP A 72 -7.27 3.96 -4.86
CA ASP A 72 -7.56 5.24 -5.52
C ASP A 72 -7.27 5.11 -7.02
N PRO A 73 -8.30 5.22 -7.90
CA PRO A 73 -8.16 5.15 -9.36
C PRO A 73 -7.14 6.12 -9.95
N ARG A 74 -6.80 7.17 -9.18
CA ARG A 74 -5.90 8.24 -9.57
C ARG A 74 -4.43 7.85 -9.46
N LEU A 75 -4.11 6.74 -8.79
CA LEU A 75 -2.73 6.30 -8.60
C LEU A 75 -2.28 5.41 -9.77
N PRO A 76 -1.14 5.70 -10.42
CA PRO A 76 -0.55 4.78 -11.38
C PRO A 76 -0.18 3.47 -10.67
N GLY A 77 -0.97 2.44 -10.93
CA GLY A 77 -0.81 1.12 -10.36
C GLY A 77 0.05 0.23 -11.25
N THR A 78 0.92 -0.56 -10.65
CA THR A 78 1.54 -1.73 -11.30
C THR A 78 0.66 -2.93 -11.00
N SER A 79 0.10 -3.57 -12.03
CA SER A 79 -0.61 -4.84 -11.83
C SER A 79 0.37 -6.00 -11.95
N ILE A 80 0.33 -6.89 -10.97
CA ILE A 80 1.23 -8.01 -10.80
C ILE A 80 0.36 -9.25 -10.63
N LEU A 81 0.59 -10.27 -11.44
CA LEU A 81 -0.01 -11.59 -11.24
C LEU A 81 1.00 -12.46 -10.50
N GLN A 82 0.64 -12.98 -9.34
CA GLN A 82 1.47 -13.90 -8.58
C GLN A 82 0.89 -15.30 -8.70
N LEU A 83 1.69 -16.25 -9.14
CA LEU A 83 1.31 -17.65 -9.26
C LEU A 83 2.15 -18.45 -8.25
N SER A 84 1.48 -19.20 -7.38
CA SER A 84 2.11 -20.15 -6.47
C SER A 84 2.03 -21.55 -7.08
N ILE A 85 3.18 -22.10 -7.45
CA ILE A 85 3.30 -23.26 -8.32
C ILE A 85 4.08 -24.36 -7.59
N PRO A 86 3.64 -25.63 -7.61
CA PRO A 86 4.42 -26.76 -7.13
C PRO A 86 5.62 -27.06 -8.03
N ARG A 87 6.69 -27.59 -7.44
CA ARG A 87 7.84 -28.14 -8.18
C ARG A 87 7.58 -29.56 -8.71
N SER A 88 6.46 -29.77 -9.41
CA SER A 88 6.15 -31.05 -10.04
C SER A 88 6.98 -31.24 -11.32
N GLN A 89 7.24 -32.50 -11.70
CA GLN A 89 7.93 -32.80 -12.96
C GLN A 89 7.17 -32.25 -14.17
N ARG A 90 5.84 -32.23 -14.09
CA ARG A 90 4.97 -31.67 -15.12
C ARG A 90 5.26 -30.18 -15.31
N ASN A 91 5.27 -29.41 -14.22
CA ASN A 91 5.59 -27.98 -14.26
C ASN A 91 7.01 -27.68 -14.74
N ARG A 92 8.00 -28.50 -14.36
CA ARG A 92 9.37 -28.38 -14.88
C ARG A 92 9.43 -28.56 -16.41
N ASN A 93 8.61 -29.44 -16.96
CA ASN A 93 8.59 -29.75 -18.39
C ASN A 93 7.75 -28.75 -19.22
N VAL A 94 6.88 -27.94 -18.60
CA VAL A 94 6.05 -26.94 -19.29
C VAL A 94 6.91 -25.87 -20.00
N GLY A 95 8.02 -25.47 -19.38
CA GLY A 95 8.89 -24.42 -19.91
C GLY A 95 8.22 -23.04 -19.92
N ASN A 96 8.33 -22.31 -21.03
CA ASN A 96 7.69 -21.00 -21.20
C ASN A 96 6.20 -21.17 -21.47
N PHE A 97 5.37 -20.43 -20.73
CA PHE A 97 3.94 -20.34 -21.00
C PHE A 97 3.49 -18.88 -21.04
N MET A 98 2.40 -18.61 -21.74
CA MET A 98 1.86 -17.26 -21.85
C MET A 98 0.70 -17.08 -20.89
N VAL A 99 0.61 -15.90 -20.28
CA VAL A 99 -0.55 -15.46 -19.49
C VAL A 99 -1.12 -14.20 -20.12
N SER A 100 -2.44 -14.18 -20.33
CA SER A 100 -3.18 -13.02 -20.84
C SER A 100 -4.17 -12.55 -19.80
N VAL A 101 -4.22 -11.25 -19.58
CA VAL A 101 -5.17 -10.59 -18.68
C VAL A 101 -5.89 -9.49 -19.44
N ASP A 102 -7.21 -9.62 -19.51
CA ASP A 102 -8.10 -8.64 -20.14
C ASP A 102 -8.88 -7.92 -19.05
N PHE A 103 -8.68 -6.61 -18.93
CA PHE A 103 -9.36 -5.73 -17.98
C PHE A 103 -10.61 -5.15 -18.64
N HIS A 104 -11.76 -5.35 -18.01
CA HIS A 104 -13.06 -4.90 -18.51
C HIS A 104 -13.59 -3.76 -17.65
N GLY A 105 -14.24 -2.80 -18.31
CA GLY A 105 -14.81 -1.62 -17.69
C GLY A 105 -16.18 -1.88 -17.05
N ARG A 106 -17.03 -0.85 -17.03
CA ARG A 106 -18.39 -0.95 -16.49
C ARG A 106 -19.26 -1.95 -17.25
N THR A 107 -19.04 -2.10 -18.55
CA THR A 107 -19.70 -3.08 -19.39
C THR A 107 -18.72 -4.21 -19.66
N GLU A 108 -19.13 -5.46 -19.45
CA GLU A 108 -18.25 -6.63 -19.62
C GLU A 108 -17.71 -6.79 -21.05
N GLN A 109 -18.40 -6.21 -22.04
CA GLN A 109 -18.01 -6.24 -23.45
C GLN A 109 -16.94 -5.19 -23.80
N THR A 110 -16.75 -4.18 -22.95
CA THR A 110 -15.75 -3.13 -23.17
C THR A 110 -14.44 -3.53 -22.50
N THR A 111 -13.55 -4.11 -23.28
CA THR A 111 -12.16 -4.35 -22.85
C THR A 111 -11.42 -3.02 -22.84
N LEU A 112 -11.11 -2.54 -21.63
CA LEU A 112 -10.32 -1.32 -21.45
C LEU A 112 -8.88 -1.55 -21.85
N LYS A 113 -8.33 -2.71 -21.47
CA LYS A 113 -6.95 -3.06 -21.76
C LYS A 113 -6.72 -4.56 -21.73
N SER A 114 -5.97 -5.06 -22.70
CA SER A 114 -5.52 -6.45 -22.77
C SER A 114 -4.00 -6.48 -22.67
N VAL A 115 -3.46 -7.41 -21.87
CA VAL A 115 -2.03 -7.59 -21.68
C VAL A 115 -1.68 -9.06 -21.69
N SER A 116 -0.76 -9.43 -22.59
CA SER A 116 -0.16 -10.76 -22.62
C SER A 116 1.31 -10.70 -22.23
N ARG A 117 1.75 -11.62 -21.37
CA ARG A 117 3.13 -11.77 -20.92
C ARG A 117 3.55 -13.22 -20.94
N THR A 118 4.76 -13.47 -21.41
CA THR A 118 5.41 -14.77 -21.28
C THR A 118 5.97 -14.91 -19.87
N VAL A 119 5.78 -16.09 -19.31
CA VAL A 119 6.22 -16.47 -17.97
C VAL A 119 7.11 -17.69 -18.12
N LEU A 120 8.26 -17.65 -17.47
CA LEU A 120 9.16 -18.78 -17.37
C LEU A 120 9.14 -19.31 -15.95
N PHE A 121 8.95 -20.62 -15.81
CA PHE A 121 9.17 -21.26 -14.53
C PHE A 121 10.67 -21.22 -14.19
N PRO A 122 11.07 -20.69 -13.02
CA PRO A 122 12.47 -20.58 -12.64
C PRO A 122 13.13 -21.97 -12.64
N TYR A 123 14.20 -22.09 -13.43
CA TYR A 123 14.94 -23.33 -13.58
C TYR A 123 16.08 -23.41 -12.57
N TYR A 124 16.19 -24.56 -11.92
CA TYR A 124 17.33 -24.92 -11.07
C TYR A 124 17.94 -26.22 -11.58
N SER A 125 19.26 -26.35 -11.45
CA SER A 125 19.92 -27.62 -11.74
C SER A 125 19.53 -28.67 -10.69
N THR A 126 19.51 -29.94 -11.09
CA THR A 126 19.24 -31.06 -10.18
C THR A 126 20.16 -31.06 -8.96
N ILE A 127 21.44 -30.74 -9.17
CA ILE A 127 22.44 -30.62 -8.09
C ILE A 127 22.03 -29.52 -7.10
N HIS A 128 21.58 -28.36 -7.59
CA HIS A 128 21.11 -27.27 -6.73
C HIS A 128 19.86 -27.68 -5.94
N GLU A 129 18.93 -28.39 -6.57
CA GLU A 129 17.73 -28.89 -5.89
C GLU A 129 18.08 -29.87 -4.77
N TYR A 130 18.96 -30.84 -5.02
CA TYR A 130 19.41 -31.78 -3.98
C TYR A 130 20.16 -31.06 -2.86
N MET A 131 21.04 -30.11 -3.18
CA MET A 131 21.74 -29.33 -2.15
C MET A 131 20.76 -28.53 -1.29
N LYS A 132 19.74 -27.90 -1.90
CA LYS A 132 18.68 -27.19 -1.18
C LYS A 132 17.89 -28.14 -0.28
N LEU A 133 17.54 -29.32 -0.79
CA LEU A 133 16.80 -30.32 -0.04
C LEU A 133 17.62 -30.86 1.13
N VAL A 134 18.90 -31.18 0.94
CA VAL A 134 19.80 -31.65 2.01
C VAL A 134 20.07 -30.56 3.05
N LEU A 135 20.23 -29.31 2.64
CA LEU A 135 20.50 -28.20 3.57
C LEU A 135 19.23 -27.83 4.38
N CYS A 136 18.06 -27.85 3.73
CA CYS A 136 16.80 -27.41 4.32
C CYS A 136 15.89 -28.56 4.77
N PHE A 137 16.34 -29.82 4.72
CA PHE A 137 15.55 -30.99 5.13
C PHE A 137 14.90 -30.86 6.52
N PRO A 138 15.56 -30.35 7.58
CA PRO A 138 14.91 -30.29 8.88
C PRO A 138 13.73 -29.33 8.86
N PHE A 139 13.84 -28.22 8.13
CA PHE A 139 12.77 -27.23 8.01
C PHE A 139 11.57 -27.77 7.22
N TYR A 140 11.82 -28.57 6.17
CA TYR A 140 10.76 -29.26 5.44
C TYR A 140 10.04 -30.30 6.31
N LEU A 141 10.77 -31.10 7.10
CA LEU A 141 10.15 -32.10 8.01
C LEU A 141 9.30 -31.45 9.11
N THR A 142 9.75 -30.31 9.64
CA THR A 142 8.98 -29.55 10.64
C THR A 142 7.78 -28.80 10.05
N GLY A 143 7.60 -28.80 8.72
CA GLY A 143 6.53 -28.07 8.04
C GLY A 143 6.67 -26.55 8.05
N ILE A 144 7.87 -26.04 8.38
CA ILE A 144 8.15 -24.59 8.36
C ILE A 144 8.33 -24.09 6.92
N LEU A 145 8.90 -24.93 6.06
CA LEU A 145 9.08 -24.65 4.65
C LEU A 145 8.23 -25.59 3.81
N ASP A 146 7.65 -25.05 2.74
CA ASP A 146 6.92 -25.80 1.71
C ASP A 146 7.70 -25.79 0.39
N GLU A 147 7.54 -26.84 -0.43
CA GLU A 147 8.10 -26.91 -1.79
C GLU A 147 7.25 -26.14 -2.81
N ARG A 148 6.99 -24.86 -2.53
CA ARG A 148 6.25 -23.95 -3.40
C ARG A 148 7.17 -22.92 -4.03
N GLU A 149 6.84 -22.52 -5.24
CA GLU A 149 7.56 -21.49 -5.98
C GLU A 149 6.58 -20.39 -6.38
N THR A 150 6.89 -19.15 -6.00
CA THR A 150 6.06 -17.99 -6.33
C THR A 150 6.65 -17.26 -7.53
N VAL A 151 5.92 -17.23 -8.64
CA VAL A 151 6.30 -16.51 -9.86
C VAL A 151 5.47 -15.24 -9.97
N SER A 152 6.13 -14.08 -9.90
CA SER A 152 5.47 -12.77 -10.05
C SER A 152 5.65 -12.21 -11.46
N VAL A 153 4.54 -11.94 -12.14
CA VAL A 153 4.49 -11.45 -13.51
C VAL A 153 3.99 -10.02 -13.49
N LYS A 154 4.82 -9.06 -13.91
CA LYS A 154 4.41 -7.66 -14.07
C LYS A 154 3.60 -7.52 -15.36
N LEU A 155 2.32 -7.22 -15.23
CA LEU A 155 1.40 -7.07 -16.36
C LEU A 155 1.46 -5.65 -16.90
N LEU A 156 1.03 -4.68 -16.09
CA LEU A 156 1.03 -3.26 -16.41
C LEU A 156 2.03 -2.52 -15.55
N GLU A 157 2.80 -1.62 -16.16
CA GLU A 157 3.73 -0.76 -15.46
C GLU A 157 3.26 0.70 -15.52
N SER A 158 2.82 1.24 -14.39
CA SER A 158 2.53 2.68 -14.20
C SER A 158 1.57 3.31 -15.23
N GLU A 159 0.68 2.52 -15.80
CA GLU A 159 -0.32 3.04 -16.71
C GLU A 159 -1.61 3.28 -15.95
N MET A 160 -2.14 4.51 -16.09
CA MET A 160 -3.47 4.82 -15.62
C MET A 160 -4.47 4.06 -16.49
N PHE A 161 -5.42 3.37 -15.86
CA PHE A 161 -6.60 2.84 -16.54
C PHE A 161 -7.48 4.05 -16.91
N GLY A 162 -7.19 4.65 -18.05
CA GLY A 162 -7.88 5.86 -18.52
C GLY A 162 -6.98 6.68 -19.42
N ASN A 163 -7.22 6.58 -20.72
CA ASN A 163 -6.61 7.45 -21.71
C ASN A 163 -7.74 8.15 -22.47
N HIS A 164 -8.47 9.05 -21.80
CA HIS A 164 -9.42 9.90 -22.51
C HIS A 164 -9.55 11.30 -21.92
N ARG A 165 -9.31 12.28 -22.80
CA ARG A 165 -9.74 13.67 -22.67
C ARG A 165 -11.27 13.72 -22.84
N SER A 166 -12.02 13.21 -21.88
CA SER A 166 -13.45 13.45 -21.87
C SER A 166 -13.67 14.94 -21.59
N ALA A 167 -14.20 15.65 -22.59
CA ALA A 167 -14.56 17.05 -22.50
C ALA A 167 -15.34 17.28 -21.20
N ILE A 168 -14.83 18.21 -20.39
CA ILE A 168 -15.37 18.61 -19.09
C ILE A 168 -16.75 19.22 -19.33
N ASN A 169 -17.78 18.39 -19.36
CA ASN A 169 -19.18 18.81 -19.42
C ASN A 169 -19.87 18.23 -18.18
N THR A 170 -19.52 18.74 -17.00
CA THR A 170 -20.34 18.82 -15.77
C THR A 170 -19.43 18.97 -14.53
N LEU A 171 -19.74 19.94 -13.66
CA LEU A 171 -19.03 20.20 -12.41
C LEU A 171 -19.08 19.03 -11.40
N SER A 172 -19.95 18.04 -11.60
CA SER A 172 -20.08 16.82 -10.79
C SER A 172 -19.22 15.64 -11.26
N SER A 173 -18.66 15.69 -12.47
CA SER A 173 -17.81 14.61 -13.03
C SER A 173 -16.34 14.66 -12.57
N ARG A 174 -15.94 15.70 -11.82
CA ARG A 174 -14.56 15.94 -11.40
C ARG A 174 -13.97 14.92 -10.42
N PHE A 175 -14.79 14.00 -9.90
CA PHE A 175 -14.37 13.06 -8.86
C PHE A 175 -14.43 11.58 -9.25
N TYR A 176 -15.15 11.22 -10.32
CA TYR A 176 -15.24 9.85 -10.82
C TYR A 176 -14.26 9.64 -11.97
N VAL A 177 -13.20 8.87 -11.73
CA VAL A 177 -12.38 8.32 -12.81
C VAL A 177 -13.25 7.29 -13.53
N ALA A 178 -13.74 7.63 -14.72
CA ALA A 178 -14.75 6.86 -15.43
C ALA A 178 -14.27 5.47 -15.90
N ASP A 179 -12.96 5.24 -15.98
CA ASP A 179 -12.36 4.07 -16.63
C ASP A 179 -11.62 3.12 -15.66
N THR A 180 -12.11 2.94 -14.43
CA THR A 180 -11.58 1.89 -13.55
C THR A 180 -12.02 0.51 -14.02
N PRO A 181 -11.10 -0.49 -14.06
CA PRO A 181 -11.48 -1.85 -14.40
C PRO A 181 -12.36 -2.44 -13.28
N LYS A 182 -13.54 -2.95 -13.65
CA LYS A 182 -14.46 -3.61 -12.71
C LYS A 182 -14.31 -5.11 -12.68
N SER A 183 -13.83 -5.69 -13.77
CA SER A 183 -13.51 -7.12 -13.80
C SER A 183 -12.25 -7.37 -14.60
N ALA A 184 -11.58 -8.48 -14.29
CA ALA A 184 -10.45 -8.98 -15.05
C ALA A 184 -10.71 -10.42 -15.44
N SER A 185 -10.51 -10.76 -16.71
CA SER A 185 -10.49 -12.14 -17.18
C SER A 185 -9.05 -12.56 -17.45
N ILE A 186 -8.64 -13.68 -16.87
CA ILE A 186 -7.27 -14.18 -16.91
C ILE A 186 -7.28 -15.54 -17.62
N ARG A 187 -6.35 -15.70 -18.55
CA ARG A 187 -6.14 -16.92 -19.33
C ARG A 187 -4.70 -17.37 -19.25
N ILE A 188 -4.47 -18.64 -18.93
CA ILE A 188 -3.15 -19.24 -18.92
C ILE A 188 -3.04 -20.19 -20.11
N PHE A 189 -2.15 -19.91 -21.05
CA PHE A 189 -1.96 -20.72 -22.25
C PHE A 189 -1.02 -21.91 -21.97
N SER A 190 -1.45 -22.79 -21.08
CA SER A 190 -0.84 -24.10 -20.85
C SER A 190 -1.88 -25.05 -20.25
N LYS A 191 -1.99 -26.25 -20.81
CA LYS A 191 -2.88 -27.31 -20.30
C LYS A 191 -2.22 -28.13 -19.20
N ASP A 192 -0.89 -28.13 -19.19
CA ASP A 192 -0.08 -28.99 -18.33
C ASP A 192 0.44 -28.31 -17.08
N ILE A 193 0.11 -27.03 -16.90
CA ILE A 193 0.53 -26.30 -15.71
C ILE A 193 -0.38 -26.60 -14.52
N GLU A 194 0.26 -26.88 -13.39
CA GLU A 194 -0.36 -27.08 -12.10
C GLU A 194 0.01 -25.89 -11.22
N PHE A 195 -0.95 -25.33 -10.48
CA PHE A 195 -0.70 -24.24 -9.54
C PHE A 195 -1.63 -24.37 -8.34
N TYR A 196 -1.18 -23.92 -7.18
CA TYR A 196 -1.96 -23.94 -5.94
C TYR A 196 -2.91 -22.76 -5.85
N GLU A 197 -2.37 -21.56 -6.08
CA GLU A 197 -3.09 -20.32 -5.96
C GLU A 197 -2.54 -19.31 -6.96
N VAL A 198 -3.43 -18.43 -7.41
CA VAL A 198 -3.06 -17.29 -8.24
C VAL A 198 -3.70 -16.07 -7.63
N THR A 199 -2.93 -15.01 -7.48
CA THR A 199 -3.41 -13.74 -6.92
C THR A 199 -3.09 -12.62 -7.89
N LEU A 200 -4.10 -11.80 -8.18
CA LEU A 200 -3.94 -10.57 -8.95
C LEU A 200 -3.73 -9.43 -7.95
N ALA A 201 -2.49 -8.95 -7.88
CA ALA A 201 -2.10 -7.86 -7.03
C ALA A 201 -2.02 -6.54 -7.81
N PHE A 202 -2.55 -5.48 -7.22
CA PHE A 202 -2.39 -4.12 -7.72
C PHE A 202 -1.56 -3.34 -6.71
N ALA A 203 -0.35 -2.94 -7.12
CA ALA A 203 0.57 -2.18 -6.31
C ALA A 203 0.58 -0.71 -6.75
N SER A 204 0.28 0.22 -5.86
CA SER A 204 0.38 1.65 -6.16
C SER A 204 1.83 2.11 -6.12
N LYS A 205 2.29 2.85 -7.14
CA LYS A 205 3.59 3.55 -7.06
C LYS A 205 3.40 4.79 -6.18
N LEU A 206 3.75 4.69 -4.90
CA LEU A 206 3.77 5.84 -3.99
C LEU A 206 4.90 6.80 -4.41
N HIS A 207 4.63 8.10 -4.45
CA HIS A 207 5.63 9.13 -4.74
C HIS A 207 5.59 10.26 -3.68
N GLY A 208 6.71 10.98 -3.55
CA GLY A 208 6.83 12.16 -2.70
C GLY A 208 6.63 11.87 -1.20
N MET A 209 5.81 12.69 -0.53
CA MET A 209 5.55 12.59 0.92
C MET A 209 4.97 11.22 1.32
N ARG A 210 4.06 10.65 0.51
CA ARG A 210 3.46 9.33 0.78
C ARG A 210 4.51 8.22 0.78
N TRP A 211 5.43 8.26 -0.20
CA TRP A 211 6.53 7.30 -0.29
C TRP A 211 7.47 7.42 0.92
N PHE A 212 7.81 8.64 1.32
CA PHE A 212 8.66 8.90 2.48
C PHE A 212 8.03 8.34 3.77
N MET A 213 6.74 8.59 3.99
CA MET A 213 6.03 8.09 5.17
C MET A 213 5.91 6.56 5.19
N TYR A 214 5.67 5.93 4.03
CA TYR A 214 5.53 4.48 3.94
C TYR A 214 6.88 3.76 4.12
N THR A 215 7.93 4.27 3.47
CA THR A 215 9.28 3.67 3.50
C THR A 215 9.96 3.92 4.84
N HIS A 216 9.87 5.13 5.36
CA HIS A 216 10.57 5.56 6.58
C HIS A 216 9.59 5.98 7.68
N LYS A 217 8.84 5.00 8.21
CA LYS A 217 7.81 5.22 9.23
C LYS A 217 8.33 5.96 10.46
N VAL A 218 9.52 5.58 10.94
CA VAL A 218 10.12 6.15 12.16
C VAL A 218 10.58 7.59 11.95
N THR A 219 11.27 7.88 10.85
CA THR A 219 11.74 9.26 10.58
C THR A 219 10.56 10.18 10.29
N ALA A 220 9.55 9.68 9.57
CA ALA A 220 8.31 10.43 9.32
C ALA A 220 7.61 10.78 10.64
N PHE A 221 7.49 9.83 11.58
CA PHE A 221 6.92 10.09 12.90
C PHE A 221 7.59 11.28 13.59
N PHE A 222 8.92 11.28 13.71
CA PHE A 222 9.64 12.39 14.36
C PHE A 222 9.46 13.73 13.63
N VAL A 223 9.50 13.74 12.29
CA VAL A 223 9.32 14.96 11.49
C VAL A 223 7.93 15.55 11.67
N PHE A 224 6.87 14.74 11.58
CA PHE A 224 5.50 15.19 11.75
C PHE A 224 5.19 15.60 13.19
N THR A 225 5.72 14.88 14.18
CA THR A 225 5.63 15.30 15.59
C THR A 225 6.33 16.63 15.81
N ALA A 226 7.55 16.83 15.31
CA ALA A 226 8.25 18.12 15.44
C ALA A 226 7.47 19.26 14.78
N LEU A 227 6.88 19.03 13.60
CA LEU A 227 6.07 20.02 12.90
C LEU A 227 4.79 20.37 13.68
N PHE A 228 4.13 19.38 14.28
CA PHE A 228 2.97 19.59 15.15
C PHE A 228 3.32 20.41 16.41
N TYR A 229 4.47 20.13 17.01
CA TYR A 229 5.00 20.93 18.12
C TYR A 229 5.28 22.37 17.69
N PHE A 230 5.88 22.56 16.52
CA PHE A 230 6.17 23.89 15.99
C PHE A 230 4.90 24.72 15.75
N THR A 231 3.85 24.14 15.17
CA THR A 231 2.57 24.84 14.96
C THR A 231 1.86 25.14 16.28
N GLY A 232 1.93 24.22 17.26
CA GLY A 232 1.40 24.43 18.61
C GLY A 232 2.06 25.60 19.35
N ILE A 233 3.39 25.64 19.33
CA ILE A 233 4.17 26.73 19.94
C ILE A 233 3.88 28.05 19.23
N SER A 234 3.88 28.05 17.89
CA SER A 234 3.62 29.26 17.09
C SER A 234 2.22 29.84 17.37
N THR A 235 1.19 28.98 17.44
CA THR A 235 -0.19 29.42 17.71
C THR A 235 -0.34 29.97 19.12
N THR A 236 0.29 29.33 20.10
CA THR A 236 0.30 29.79 21.49
C THR A 236 1.01 31.14 21.61
N PHE A 237 2.15 31.29 20.92
CA PHE A 237 2.91 32.54 20.87
C PHE A 237 2.10 33.68 20.24
N ILE A 238 1.44 33.45 19.10
CA ILE A 238 0.58 34.44 18.45
C ILE A 238 -0.60 34.83 19.36
N THR A 239 -1.25 33.86 19.99
CA THR A 239 -2.38 34.10 20.90
C THR A 239 -1.94 34.94 22.11
N TYR A 240 -0.76 34.64 22.67
CA TYR A 240 -0.15 35.43 23.73
C TYR A 240 0.11 36.88 23.29
N LEU A 241 0.68 37.08 22.09
CA LEU A 241 0.90 38.43 21.56
C LEU A 241 -0.42 39.21 21.44
N ILE A 242 -1.47 38.59 20.89
CA ILE A 242 -2.80 39.22 20.76
C ILE A 242 -3.38 39.60 22.13
N ILE A 243 -3.36 38.69 23.11
CA ILE A 243 -3.89 38.97 24.44
C ILE A 243 -3.09 40.09 25.12
N SER A 244 -1.76 40.08 24.96
CA SER A 244 -0.88 41.09 25.56
C SER A 244 -1.14 42.49 25.00
N THR A 245 -1.40 42.62 23.70
CA THR A 245 -1.71 43.92 23.06
C THR A 245 -3.09 44.41 23.47
N THR A 246 -4.09 43.54 23.53
CA THR A 246 -5.44 43.88 24.02
C THR A 246 -5.43 44.28 25.49
N SER A 247 -4.70 43.57 26.35
CA SER A 247 -4.58 43.92 27.77
C SER A 247 -3.90 45.28 27.97
N LYS A 248 -2.85 45.57 27.18
CA LYS A 248 -2.16 46.87 27.23
C LYS A 248 -3.04 48.01 26.73
N SER A 249 -3.89 47.74 25.72
CA SER A 249 -4.90 48.69 25.23
C SER A 249 -5.96 48.98 26.29
N ARG A 250 -6.53 47.93 26.90
CA ARG A 250 -7.54 48.06 27.96
C ARG A 250 -7.06 48.84 29.18
N ASN A 251 -5.81 48.63 29.61
CA ASN A 251 -5.24 49.34 30.75
C ASN A 251 -4.94 50.83 30.46
N ARG A 252 -4.78 51.24 29.19
CA ARG A 252 -4.62 52.66 28.82
C ARG A 252 -5.94 53.44 28.76
N VAL A 253 -7.07 52.76 28.52
CA VAL A 253 -8.40 53.38 28.48
C VAL A 253 -9.00 53.56 29.88
N ALA A 254 -8.48 52.84 30.87
CA ALA A 254 -8.92 52.92 32.28
C ALA A 254 -8.13 53.93 33.13
N GLN A 255 -7.16 54.64 32.54
CA GLN A 255 -6.44 55.78 33.13
C GLN A 255 -6.92 57.07 32.47
#